data_AF-A0A524GBR1-F1
#
_entry.id   AF-A0A524GBR1-F1
#
_cell.length_a   1.000
_cell.length_b   1.000
_cell.length_c   1.000
_cell.angle_alpha   90.00
_cell.angle_beta   90.00
_cell.angle_gamma   90.00
#
_symmetry.space_group_name_H-M   'P 1'
#
loop_
_entity.id
_entity.type
_entity.pdbx_description
1 polymer ?
#
loop_
_entity_poly.entity_id
_entity_poly.type
_entity_poly.pdbx_seq_one_letter_code
_entity_poly.pdbx_strand_id
1 'polypeptide(L)'
;MIIPLGIVFLLFRIWLVEFRLVDELQFRRHYLSRFMNYYAGLALSFGLTINILNIIVIISFPILVVTVGWDINFYRNFRIRTYWTKNKRWMLLERLTLHPPVFLLGLLMIIVGAQSYIRPSNLLFIGLAAILLYIPFFLFDVRWRERYSWPQALTIIMLVGLSSLSLAIAEFILWGVPLW
;
A
#
# COMPACT_ATOMS: atom_id res chain seq x y z
N MET A 1 10.34 11.66 -16.48
CA MET A 1 11.29 10.88 -15.66
C MET A 1 10.63 9.91 -14.68
N ILE A 2 9.42 10.16 -14.17
CA ILE A 2 8.75 9.28 -13.19
C ILE A 2 8.28 7.94 -13.79
N ILE A 3 7.81 7.94 -15.04
CA ILE A 3 7.28 6.74 -15.72
C ILE A 3 8.29 5.57 -15.76
N PRO A 4 9.53 5.75 -16.29
CA PRO A 4 10.51 4.66 -16.30
C PRO A 4 10.86 4.13 -14.91
N LEU A 5 10.94 5.03 -13.91
CA LEU A 5 11.18 4.64 -12.52
C LEU A 5 10.04 3.77 -11.98
N GLY A 6 8.79 4.15 -12.25
CA GLY A 6 7.60 3.39 -11.86
C GLY A 6 7.58 1.99 -12.48
N ILE A 7 7.86 1.90 -13.78
CA ILE A 7 7.88 0.61 -14.50
C ILE A 7 8.96 -0.30 -13.95
N VAL A 8 10.20 0.20 -13.81
CA VAL A 8 11.33 -0.57 -13.27
C VAL A 8 11.03 -1.02 -11.83
N PHE A 9 10.50 -0.13 -11.01
CA PHE A 9 10.13 -0.44 -9.64
C PHE A 9 9.05 -1.53 -9.57
N LEU A 10 7.98 -1.40 -10.37
CA LEU A 10 6.89 -2.37 -10.40
C LEU A 10 7.38 -3.76 -10.86
N LEU A 11 8.15 -3.81 -11.95
CA LEU A 11 8.74 -5.07 -12.44
C LEU A 11 9.67 -5.70 -11.41
N PHE A 12 10.52 -4.89 -10.78
CA PHE A 12 11.40 -5.36 -9.70
C PHE A 12 10.61 -5.93 -8.53
N ARG A 13 9.51 -5.28 -8.12
CA ARG A 13 8.66 -5.72 -7.02
C ARG A 13 7.93 -7.03 -7.33
N ILE A 14 7.33 -7.13 -8.51
CA ILE A 14 6.69 -8.37 -8.96
C ILE A 14 7.72 -9.50 -9.02
N TRP A 15 8.89 -9.26 -9.63
CA TRP A 15 9.97 -10.25 -9.66
C TRP A 15 10.41 -10.67 -8.25
N LEU A 16 10.59 -9.72 -7.34
CA LEU A 16 11.08 -9.97 -6.00
C LEU A 16 10.10 -10.81 -5.17
N VAL A 17 8.80 -10.50 -5.24
CA VAL A 17 7.75 -11.13 -4.42
C VAL A 17 7.23 -12.42 -5.05
N GLU A 18 6.94 -12.40 -6.36
CA GLU A 18 6.24 -13.49 -7.04
C GLU A 18 7.19 -14.55 -7.63
N PHE A 19 8.49 -14.27 -7.68
CA PHE A 19 9.48 -15.20 -8.22
C PHE A 19 10.68 -15.43 -7.28
N ARG A 20 11.31 -14.35 -6.78
CA ARG A 20 12.56 -14.48 -6.02
C ARG A 20 12.38 -14.99 -4.59
N LEU A 21 11.30 -14.59 -3.93
CA LEU A 21 11.04 -14.87 -2.50
C LEU A 21 9.79 -15.71 -2.25
N VAL A 22 9.35 -16.48 -3.25
CA VAL A 22 8.12 -17.29 -3.19
C VAL A 22 8.14 -18.22 -1.99
N ASP A 23 9.26 -18.92 -1.76
CA ASP A 23 9.38 -19.92 -0.70
C ASP A 23 9.47 -19.27 0.69
N GLU A 24 10.07 -18.08 0.80
CA GLU A 24 10.19 -17.35 2.07
C GLU A 24 8.88 -16.67 2.48
N LEU A 25 8.18 -16.09 1.50
CA LEU A 25 6.94 -15.37 1.72
C LEU A 25 5.75 -16.32 1.85
N GLN A 26 5.71 -17.40 1.06
CA GLN A 26 4.59 -18.34 1.02
C GLN A 26 3.27 -17.58 0.85
N PHE A 27 2.27 -17.83 1.71
CA PHE A 27 1.00 -17.11 1.70
C PHE A 27 1.13 -15.60 1.97
N ARG A 28 2.22 -15.15 2.62
CA ARG A 28 2.42 -13.72 2.93
C ARG A 28 2.59 -12.89 1.67
N ARG A 29 2.96 -13.48 0.52
CA ARG A 29 3.13 -12.76 -0.75
C ARG A 29 1.88 -11.98 -1.18
N HIS A 30 0.70 -12.43 -0.75
CA HIS A 30 -0.58 -11.76 -1.05
C HIS A 30 -1.14 -10.96 0.14
N TYR A 31 -0.29 -10.43 1.01
CA TYR A 31 -0.74 -9.48 2.02
C TYR A 31 -1.09 -8.14 1.39
N LEU A 32 -2.09 -7.46 1.96
CA LEU A 32 -2.56 -6.15 1.50
C LEU A 32 -1.44 -5.12 1.26
N SER A 33 -0.41 -5.11 2.11
CA SER A 33 0.72 -4.18 1.97
C SER A 33 1.51 -4.35 0.66
N ARG A 34 1.54 -5.56 0.09
CA ARG A 34 2.19 -5.81 -1.21
C ARG A 34 1.33 -5.30 -2.36
N PHE A 35 0.01 -5.46 -2.26
CA PHE A 35 -0.92 -4.87 -3.22
C PHE A 35 -0.90 -3.34 -3.19
N MET A 36 -0.84 -2.71 -2.01
CA MET A 36 -0.65 -1.26 -1.87
C MET A 36 0.61 -0.79 -2.61
N ASN A 37 1.69 -1.55 -2.49
CA ASN A 37 2.94 -1.27 -3.18
C ASN A 37 2.83 -1.44 -4.70
N TYR A 38 2.11 -2.46 -5.18
CA TYR A 38 1.81 -2.64 -6.60
C TYR A 38 0.97 -1.47 -7.15
N TYR A 39 -0.05 -1.01 -6.42
CA TYR A 39 -0.85 0.16 -6.81
C TYR A 39 0.00 1.44 -6.88
N ALA A 40 0.92 1.64 -5.94
CA ALA A 40 1.87 2.75 -5.99
C ALA A 40 2.82 2.66 -7.19
N GLY A 41 3.34 1.46 -7.48
CA GLY A 41 4.16 1.20 -8.67
C GLY A 41 3.40 1.46 -9.98
N LEU A 42 2.13 1.05 -10.05
CA LEU A 42 1.25 1.35 -11.17
C LEU A 42 1.01 2.86 -11.30
N ALA A 43 0.70 3.56 -10.20
CA ALA A 43 0.52 5.01 -10.22
C ALA A 43 1.74 5.72 -10.82
N LEU A 44 2.95 5.37 -10.37
CA LEU A 44 4.20 5.91 -10.90
C LEU A 44 4.44 5.54 -12.36
N SER A 45 4.09 4.31 -12.76
CA SER A 45 4.22 3.84 -14.15
C SER A 45 3.35 4.63 -15.11
N PHE A 46 2.19 5.10 -14.65
CA PHE A 46 1.33 6.03 -15.40
C PHE A 46 1.64 7.50 -15.15
N GLY A 47 2.77 7.82 -14.51
CA GLY A 47 3.19 9.19 -14.26
C GLY A 47 2.24 9.97 -13.35
N LEU A 48 1.51 9.29 -12.46
CA LEU A 48 0.51 9.85 -11.56
C LEU A 48 -0.69 10.49 -12.27
N THR A 49 -0.99 10.07 -13.50
CA THR A 49 -2.13 10.60 -14.28
C THR A 49 -3.47 9.91 -13.98
N ILE A 50 -3.43 8.74 -13.34
CA ILE A 50 -4.64 7.95 -13.05
C ILE A 50 -5.13 8.25 -11.64
N ASN A 51 -6.18 9.07 -11.52
CA ASN A 51 -6.72 9.54 -10.24
C ASN A 51 -7.04 8.40 -9.26
N ILE A 52 -7.67 7.32 -9.71
CA ILE A 52 -7.98 6.16 -8.86
C ILE A 52 -6.75 5.57 -8.19
N LEU A 53 -5.63 5.44 -8.92
CA LEU A 53 -4.40 4.89 -8.36
C LEU A 53 -3.78 5.86 -7.35
N ASN A 54 -3.84 7.16 -7.63
CA ASN A 54 -3.37 8.19 -6.70
C ASN A 54 -4.21 8.22 -5.41
N ILE A 55 -5.53 8.10 -5.53
CA ILE A 55 -6.44 7.99 -4.38
C ILE A 55 -6.09 6.76 -3.54
N ILE A 56 -5.84 5.60 -4.16
CA ILE A 56 -5.41 4.39 -3.42
C ILE A 56 -4.13 4.65 -2.63
N VAL A 57 -3.14 5.33 -3.22
CA VAL A 57 -1.88 5.68 -2.53
C VAL A 57 -2.16 6.59 -1.32
N ILE A 58 -3.01 7.60 -1.48
CA ILE A 58 -3.38 8.53 -0.40
C ILE A 58 -4.16 7.81 0.72
N ILE A 59 -5.13 6.97 0.38
CA ILE A 59 -5.85 6.12 1.37
C ILE A 59 -4.88 5.20 2.10
N SER A 60 -3.87 4.68 1.42
CA SER A 60 -2.88 3.77 2.01
C SER A 60 -1.92 4.48 2.97
N PHE A 61 -1.66 5.77 2.78
CA PHE A 61 -0.66 6.51 3.56
C PHE A 61 -0.88 6.47 5.09
N PRO A 62 -2.08 6.76 5.65
CA PRO A 62 -2.31 6.65 7.10
C PRO A 62 -2.12 5.23 7.64
N ILE A 63 -2.49 4.22 6.86
CA ILE A 63 -2.29 2.81 7.23
C ILE A 63 -0.79 2.50 7.34
N LEU A 64 0.00 3.06 6.43
CA LEU A 64 1.45 2.91 6.43
C LEU A 64 2.10 3.58 7.65
N VAL A 65 1.61 4.75 8.06
CA VAL A 65 2.06 5.42 9.31
C VAL A 65 1.90 4.49 10.51
N VAL A 66 0.74 3.86 10.66
CA VAL A 66 0.46 2.93 11.77
C VAL A 66 1.30 1.66 11.68
N THR A 67 1.54 1.16 10.47
CA THR A 67 2.26 -0.10 10.26
C THR A 67 3.79 0.04 10.30
N VAL A 68 4.35 1.27 10.40
CA VAL A 68 5.78 1.53 10.65
C VAL A 68 6.31 0.80 11.88
N GLY A 69 5.49 0.64 12.93
CA GLY A 69 5.90 -0.10 14.14
C GLY A 69 6.34 -1.54 13.83
N TRP A 70 5.68 -2.20 12.87
CA TRP A 70 6.03 -3.56 12.45
C TRP A 70 7.34 -3.60 11.64
N ASP A 71 7.61 -2.56 10.85
CA ASP A 71 8.87 -2.40 10.11
C ASP A 71 10.05 -2.18 11.05
N ILE A 72 9.92 -1.29 12.03
CA ILE A 72 10.97 -1.04 13.02
C ILE A 72 11.32 -2.34 13.74
N ASN A 73 10.30 -3.11 14.16
CA ASN A 73 10.53 -4.38 14.82
C ASN A 73 11.19 -5.44 13.89
N PHE A 74 10.89 -5.40 12.59
CA PHE A 74 11.58 -6.20 11.60
C PHE A 74 13.07 -5.85 11.54
N TYR A 75 13.40 -4.57 11.32
CA TYR A 75 14.78 -4.11 11.14
C TYR A 75 15.63 -4.31 12.39
N ARG A 76 15.09 -4.02 13.59
CA ARG A 76 15.80 -4.23 14.87
C ARG A 76 16.22 -5.68 15.06
N ASN A 77 15.34 -6.62 14.73
CA ASN A 77 15.59 -8.05 14.94
C ASN A 77 16.20 -8.74 13.72
N PHE A 78 16.40 -8.04 12.60
CA PHE A 78 16.78 -8.65 11.33
C PHE A 78 18.09 -9.43 11.41
N ARG A 79 19.08 -8.93 12.17
CA ARG A 79 20.37 -9.60 12.35
C ARG A 79 20.23 -10.95 13.08
N ILE A 80 19.36 -11.01 14.08
CA ILE A 80 19.21 -12.15 15.01
C ILE A 80 18.28 -13.25 14.46
N ARG A 81 17.45 -12.94 13.45
CA ARG A 81 16.55 -13.93 12.81
C ARG A 81 17.35 -15.08 12.21
N THR A 82 16.97 -16.31 12.60
CA THR A 82 17.59 -17.59 12.22
C THR A 82 16.98 -18.22 10.96
N TYR A 83 15.89 -17.66 10.45
CA TYR A 83 15.21 -18.09 9.24
C TYR A 83 15.54 -17.17 8.06
N TRP A 84 15.28 -17.63 6.83
CA TRP A 84 15.65 -16.98 5.56
C TRP A 84 17.17 -16.84 5.32
N THR A 85 17.99 -17.72 5.88
CA THR A 85 19.46 -17.63 5.81
C THR A 85 19.99 -17.51 4.38
N LYS A 86 19.44 -18.28 3.43
CA LYS A 86 19.81 -18.26 2.00
C LYS A 86 19.45 -16.94 1.29
N ASN A 87 18.29 -16.38 1.60
CA ASN A 87 17.73 -15.20 0.91
C ASN A 87 17.63 -13.96 1.81
N LYS A 88 18.44 -13.89 2.87
CA LYS A 88 18.39 -12.84 3.90
C LYS A 88 18.47 -11.43 3.29
N ARG A 89 19.44 -11.20 2.40
CA ARG A 89 19.60 -9.89 1.71
C ARG A 89 18.37 -9.52 0.87
N TRP A 90 17.78 -10.49 0.17
CA TRP A 90 16.58 -10.27 -0.63
C TRP A 90 15.37 -9.95 0.25
N MET A 91 15.23 -10.59 1.42
CA MET A 91 14.21 -10.24 2.40
C MET A 91 14.36 -8.82 2.95
N LEU A 92 15.60 -8.35 3.13
CA LEU A 92 15.85 -6.95 3.51
C LEU A 92 15.39 -5.99 2.41
N LEU A 93 15.75 -6.28 1.15
CA LEU A 93 15.31 -5.49 0.00
C LEU A 93 13.78 -5.53 -0.15
N GLU A 94 13.15 -6.68 0.10
CA GLU A 94 11.70 -6.81 0.07
C GLU A 94 11.05 -5.86 1.06
N ARG A 95 11.59 -5.77 2.28
CA ARG A 95 11.05 -4.86 3.30
C ARG A 95 11.32 -3.40 3.00
N LEU A 96 12.54 -3.07 2.56
CA LEU A 96 12.93 -1.70 2.19
C LEU A 96 12.10 -1.16 1.03
N THR A 97 11.69 -2.04 0.11
CA THR A 97 10.88 -1.68 -1.04
C THR A 97 9.37 -1.89 -0.83
N LEU A 98 8.92 -2.25 0.38
CA LEU A 98 7.51 -2.52 0.69
C LEU A 98 6.75 -1.25 1.11
N HIS A 99 6.95 -0.77 2.33
CA HIS A 99 6.23 0.40 2.84
C HIS A 99 6.92 1.73 2.55
N PRO A 100 8.27 1.87 2.66
CA PRO A 100 8.92 3.16 2.49
C PRO A 100 8.61 3.86 1.16
N PRO A 101 8.62 3.20 -0.01
CA PRO A 101 8.31 3.87 -1.28
C PRO A 101 6.88 4.41 -1.33
N VAL A 102 5.90 3.65 -0.81
CA VAL A 102 4.49 4.07 -0.79
C VAL A 102 4.29 5.22 0.20
N PHE A 103 4.95 5.15 1.36
CA PHE A 103 4.95 6.22 2.35
C PHE A 103 5.53 7.52 1.77
N LEU A 104 6.70 7.44 1.13
CA LEU A 104 7.35 8.59 0.51
C LEU A 104 6.50 9.20 -0.61
N LEU A 105 5.85 8.36 -1.42
CA LEU A 105 4.95 8.83 -2.47
C LEU A 105 3.72 9.52 -1.90
N GLY A 106 3.07 8.95 -0.88
CA GLY A 106 1.93 9.58 -0.20
C GLY A 106 2.33 10.91 0.45
N LEU A 107 3.49 10.95 1.12
CA LEU A 107 4.02 12.18 1.70
C LEU A 107 4.29 13.26 0.64
N LEU A 108 4.90 12.89 -0.49
CA LEU A 108 5.13 13.79 -1.62
C LEU A 108 3.80 14.38 -2.13
N MET A 109 2.79 13.53 -2.35
CA MET A 109 1.47 13.97 -2.82
C MET A 109 0.82 14.96 -1.85
N ILE A 110 0.95 14.73 -0.54
CA ILE A 110 0.43 15.64 0.48
C ILE A 110 1.18 16.98 0.46
N ILE A 111 2.52 16.97 0.41
CA ILE A 111 3.35 18.19 0.42
C ILE A 111 3.11 19.06 -0.82
N VAL A 112 3.04 18.45 -2.01
CA VAL A 112 2.80 19.16 -3.28
C VAL A 112 1.35 19.63 -3.40
N GLY A 113 0.46 19.14 -2.53
CA GLY A 113 -0.96 19.40 -2.55
C GLY A 113 -1.70 18.23 -3.20
N ALA A 114 -2.36 17.43 -2.37
CA ALA A 114 -3.04 16.20 -2.79
C ALA A 114 -4.03 16.44 -3.94
N GLN A 115 -4.70 17.59 -3.96
CA GLN A 115 -5.64 18.01 -5.01
C GLN A 115 -5.07 17.89 -6.42
N SER A 116 -3.80 18.22 -6.62
CA SER A 116 -3.14 18.19 -7.93
C SER A 116 -3.09 16.78 -8.54
N TYR A 117 -3.31 15.74 -7.72
CA TYR A 117 -3.25 14.34 -8.11
C TYR A 117 -4.62 13.65 -8.14
N ILE A 118 -5.66 14.25 -7.53
CA ILE A 118 -6.96 13.58 -7.34
C ILE A 118 -8.16 14.37 -7.83
N ARG A 119 -8.04 15.68 -8.09
CA ARG A 119 -9.18 16.50 -8.51
C ARG A 119 -9.70 16.18 -9.93
N PRO A 120 -11.03 16.26 -10.15
CA PRO A 120 -12.08 16.24 -9.14
C PRO A 120 -12.36 14.80 -8.67
N SER A 121 -12.19 14.53 -7.38
CA SER A 121 -12.56 13.25 -6.77
C SER A 121 -13.96 13.39 -6.19
N ASN A 122 -14.98 13.00 -6.95
CA ASN A 122 -16.28 12.72 -6.36
C ASN A 122 -16.12 11.54 -5.37
N LEU A 123 -16.91 11.51 -4.29
CA LEU A 123 -16.98 10.37 -3.35
C LEU A 123 -17.06 9.01 -4.05
N LEU A 124 -17.71 8.93 -5.22
CA LEU A 124 -17.77 7.71 -6.02
C LEU A 124 -16.38 7.16 -6.36
N PHE A 125 -15.43 8.02 -6.74
CA PHE A 125 -14.06 7.60 -7.05
C PHE A 125 -13.28 7.19 -5.79
N ILE A 126 -13.54 7.83 -4.65
CA ILE A 126 -12.97 7.45 -3.36
C ILE A 126 -13.49 6.08 -2.93
N GLY A 127 -14.80 5.85 -3.04
CA GLY A 127 -15.43 4.57 -2.77
C GLY A 127 -14.91 3.46 -3.68
N LEU A 128 -14.78 3.73 -4.98
CA LEU A 128 -14.25 2.77 -5.95
C LEU A 128 -12.77 2.44 -5.68
N ALA A 129 -11.94 3.45 -5.36
CA ALA A 129 -10.56 3.24 -4.95
C ALA A 129 -10.45 2.38 -3.68
N ALA A 130 -11.28 2.64 -2.67
CA ALA A 130 -11.33 1.85 -1.45
C ALA A 130 -11.73 0.39 -1.75
N ILE A 131 -12.75 0.16 -2.57
CA ILE A 131 -13.18 -1.19 -2.99
C ILE A 131 -12.03 -1.91 -3.72
N LEU A 132 -11.38 -1.25 -4.69
CA LEU A 132 -10.24 -1.81 -5.40
C LEU A 132 -9.11 -2.20 -4.45
N LEU A 133 -8.82 -1.36 -3.45
CA LEU A 133 -7.82 -1.65 -2.44
C LEU A 133 -8.19 -2.88 -1.58
N TYR A 134 -9.48 -3.06 -1.28
CA TYR A 134 -9.98 -4.17 -0.47
C TYR A 134 -10.06 -5.50 -1.20
N ILE A 135 -10.38 -5.50 -2.49
CA ILE A 135 -10.59 -6.73 -3.27
C ILE A 135 -9.45 -7.74 -3.07
N PRO A 136 -8.16 -7.38 -3.22
CA PRO A 136 -7.07 -8.32 -3.02
C PRO A 136 -6.99 -8.89 -1.60
N PHE A 137 -7.35 -8.11 -0.58
CA PHE A 137 -7.37 -8.58 0.80
C PHE A 137 -8.41 -9.68 1.00
N PHE A 138 -9.63 -9.48 0.50
CA PHE A 138 -10.70 -10.47 0.63
C PHE A 138 -10.47 -11.72 -0.22
N LEU A 139 -9.86 -11.56 -1.41
CA LEU A 139 -9.62 -12.67 -2.33
C LEU A 139 -8.39 -13.51 -1.98
N PHE A 140 -7.30 -12.89 -1.50
CA PHE A 140 -5.99 -13.55 -1.43
C PHE A 140 -5.35 -13.55 -0.03
N ASP A 141 -5.77 -12.70 0.90
CA ASP A 141 -5.16 -12.64 2.23
C ASP A 141 -5.66 -13.78 3.12
N VAL A 142 -4.75 -14.69 3.46
CA VAL A 142 -5.03 -15.84 4.32
C VAL A 142 -5.51 -15.44 5.73
N ARG A 143 -5.09 -14.26 6.23
CA ARG A 143 -5.55 -13.78 7.55
C ARG A 143 -7.04 -13.56 7.61
N TRP A 144 -7.64 -13.16 6.49
CA TRP A 144 -9.08 -13.06 6.34
C TRP A 144 -9.70 -14.43 6.07
N ARG A 145 -9.27 -15.11 5.01
CA ARG A 145 -9.92 -16.35 4.52
C ARG A 145 -9.90 -17.48 5.54
N GLU A 146 -8.79 -17.66 6.24
CA GLU A 146 -8.61 -18.76 7.21
C GLU A 146 -8.68 -18.28 8.66
N ARG A 147 -9.02 -17.00 8.88
CA ARG A 147 -8.98 -16.34 10.19
C ARG A 147 -7.63 -16.46 10.92
N TYR A 148 -6.56 -16.72 10.18
CA TYR A 148 -5.20 -16.80 10.71
C TYR A 148 -4.81 -15.43 11.30
N SER A 149 -4.49 -15.36 12.60
CA SER A 149 -4.14 -14.13 13.35
C SER A 149 -5.29 -13.12 13.63
N TRP A 150 -6.54 -13.57 13.76
CA TRP A 150 -7.57 -12.73 14.38
C TRP A 150 -7.14 -12.25 15.78
N PRO A 151 -7.32 -10.96 16.14
CA PRO A 151 -8.18 -9.94 15.51
C PRO A 151 -7.48 -9.00 14.49
N GLN A 152 -6.26 -9.29 14.04
CA GLN A 152 -5.48 -8.37 13.19
C GLN A 152 -6.17 -8.05 11.85
N ALA A 153 -6.93 -8.99 11.29
CA ALA A 153 -7.72 -8.76 10.08
C ALA A 153 -8.75 -7.64 10.25
N LEU A 154 -9.43 -7.60 11.41
CA LEU A 154 -10.39 -6.54 11.73
C LEU A 154 -9.70 -5.18 11.90
N THR A 155 -8.50 -5.16 12.51
CA THR A 155 -7.69 -3.94 12.58
C THR A 155 -7.38 -3.38 11.20
N ILE A 156 -7.02 -4.24 10.23
CA ILE A 156 -6.72 -3.80 8.85
C ILE A 156 -7.96 -3.23 8.17
N ILE A 157 -9.12 -3.88 8.30
CA ILE A 157 -10.39 -3.38 7.75
C ILE A 157 -10.73 -2.01 8.36
N MET A 158 -10.66 -1.88 9.68
CA MET A 158 -10.93 -0.60 10.35
C MET A 158 -9.96 0.49 9.90
N LEU A 159 -8.67 0.18 9.73
CA LEU A 159 -7.67 1.13 9.26
C LEU A 159 -7.96 1.62 7.84
N VAL A 160 -8.26 0.72 6.91
CA VAL A 160 -8.59 1.10 5.53
C VAL A 160 -9.90 1.89 5.48
N GLY A 161 -10.92 1.48 6.24
CA GLY A 161 -12.22 2.15 6.30
C GLY A 161 -12.11 3.56 6.87
N LEU A 162 -11.44 3.72 8.01
CA LEU A 162 -11.21 5.04 8.63
C LEU A 162 -10.32 5.94 7.77
N SER A 163 -9.32 5.39 7.07
CA SER A 163 -8.47 6.17 6.16
C SER A 163 -9.27 6.69 4.95
N SER A 164 -10.13 5.84 4.38
CA SER A 164 -11.01 6.22 3.28
C SER A 164 -12.03 7.29 3.70
N LEU A 165 -12.64 7.11 4.88
CA LEU A 165 -13.57 8.08 5.47
C LEU A 165 -12.87 9.41 5.76
N SER A 166 -11.65 9.38 6.33
CA SER A 166 -10.87 10.59 6.60
C SER A 166 -10.57 11.38 5.32
N LEU A 167 -10.26 10.70 4.21
CA LEU A 167 -10.04 11.36 2.93
C LEU A 167 -11.34 11.99 2.40
N ALA A 168 -12.46 11.27 2.47
CA ALA A 168 -13.76 11.78 2.07
C ALA A 168 -14.17 13.03 2.88
N ILE A 169 -13.94 13.02 4.19
CA ILE A 169 -14.19 14.18 5.06
C ILE A 169 -13.26 15.35 4.71
N ALA A 170 -11.96 15.08 4.47
CA ALA A 170 -11.01 16.11 4.08
C ALA A 170 -11.40 16.77 2.74
N GLU A 171 -11.82 15.98 1.76
CA GLU A 171 -12.35 16.49 0.47
C GLU A 171 -13.59 17.36 0.67
N PHE A 172 -14.54 16.91 1.48
CA PHE A 172 -15.76 17.65 1.76
C PHE A 172 -15.48 18.99 2.46
N ILE A 173 -14.72 18.95 3.57
CA ILE A 173 -14.46 20.12 4.42
C ILE A 173 -13.53 21.11 3.73
N LEU A 174 -12.40 20.63 3.21
CA LEU A 174 -11.36 21.52 2.70
C LEU A 174 -11.70 22.00 1.29
N TRP A 175 -12.37 21.18 0.49
CA TRP A 175 -12.46 21.39 -0.95
C TRP A 175 -13.88 21.56 -1.48
N GLY A 176 -14.89 21.53 -0.60
CA GLY A 176 -16.27 21.86 -0.92
C GLY A 176 -16.92 20.92 -1.93
N VAL A 177 -16.36 19.72 -2.11
CA VAL A 177 -16.92 18.69 -2.99
C VAL A 177 -18.18 18.15 -2.33
N PRO A 178 -19.37 18.23 -2.96
CA PRO A 178 -20.60 17.72 -2.36
C PRO A 178 -20.48 16.21 -2.08
N LEU A 179 -21.11 15.75 -1.00
CA LEU A 179 -21.16 14.33 -0.63
C LEU A 179 -22.07 13.51 -1.56
N TRP A 180 -22.60 14.11 -2.63
CA TRP A 180 -23.54 13.53 -3.58
C TRP A 180 -23.24 14.05 -4.99
#